data_AF-A0A6P0LDT3-F1
#
_entry.id   AF-A0A6P0LDT3-F1
#
_cell.length_a   1.000
_cell.length_b   1.000
_cell.length_c   1.000
_cell.angle_alpha   90.00
_cell.angle_beta   90.00
_cell.angle_gamma   90.00
#
_symmetry.space_group_name_H-M   'P 1'
#
loop_
_entity.id
_entity.type
_entity.pdbx_description
1 polymer ?
#
loop_
_entity_poly.entity_id
_entity_poly.type
_entity_poly.pdbx_seq_one_letter_code
_entity_poly.pdbx_strand_id
1 'polypeptide(L)'
;MTNQRADYDNPWKEAISLYFQPFMAFLFPEIEENIDWDKGYEFLDKEFQQIARDGEISTREADKLVKVWRTDGQETWVLIHVEVQSQYESVFAERIYVYNYRIFDKYRRQVVSLAVLADESKSWRPNKYSYTIWGCEVLLRFPMVKLLDYSSEVLEQSNNPFAVIVAAHRANQQTKQDLQQRYQIKLQVAKRLYQRGYGRQDILELFRLIDWLISLPDSWQTGFTEEIRRCLDAVAHGGNPQDRAASL
;
A
#
# COMPACT_ATOMS: atom_id res chain seq x y z
N MET A 1 28.53 -7.52 6.01
CA MET A 1 27.35 -6.70 6.36
C MET A 1 26.61 -6.44 5.06
N THR A 2 25.63 -7.29 4.77
CA THR A 2 25.06 -7.47 3.44
C THR A 2 23.94 -6.47 3.17
N ASN A 3 24.01 -5.87 1.99
CA ASN A 3 23.16 -4.81 1.47
C ASN A 3 21.72 -5.31 1.25
N GLN A 4 20.89 -5.28 2.29
CA GLN A 4 19.44 -5.63 2.25
C GLN A 4 18.56 -4.51 1.68
N ARG A 5 19.14 -3.41 1.21
CA ARG A 5 18.45 -2.14 0.89
C ARG A 5 18.23 -1.88 -0.61
N ALA A 6 18.57 -2.83 -1.49
CA ALA A 6 18.52 -2.65 -2.94
C ALA A 6 17.26 -3.22 -3.62
N ASP A 7 16.31 -3.79 -2.88
CA ASP A 7 15.11 -4.47 -3.44
C ASP A 7 13.82 -3.62 -3.42
N TYR A 8 13.88 -2.35 -3.00
CA TYR A 8 12.71 -1.47 -2.90
C TYR A 8 12.72 -0.41 -4.02
N ASP A 9 12.08 -0.72 -5.14
CA ASP A 9 11.94 0.20 -6.30
C ASP A 9 10.63 1.01 -6.29
N ASN A 10 9.75 0.78 -5.31
CA ASN A 10 8.42 1.41 -5.24
C ASN A 10 8.00 1.66 -3.77
N PRO A 11 7.53 2.87 -3.39
CA PRO A 11 7.11 3.18 -2.03
C PRO A 11 5.97 2.28 -1.50
N TRP A 12 5.09 1.79 -2.37
CA TRP A 12 4.05 0.85 -1.98
C TRP A 12 4.60 -0.53 -1.62
N LYS A 13 5.59 -1.05 -2.36
CA LYS A 13 6.23 -2.34 -2.04
C LYS A 13 6.87 -2.28 -0.66
N GLU A 14 7.55 -1.17 -0.36
CA GLU A 14 8.19 -0.97 0.93
C GLU A 14 7.18 -0.75 2.06
N ALA A 15 6.14 0.05 1.83
CA ALA A 15 5.05 0.24 2.78
C ALA A 15 4.38 -1.08 3.16
N ILE A 16 4.09 -1.94 2.19
CA ILE A 16 3.49 -3.27 2.43
C ILE A 16 4.46 -4.13 3.24
N SER A 17 5.77 -4.08 2.94
CA SER A 17 6.77 -4.84 3.69
C SER A 17 6.91 -4.40 5.15
N LEU A 18 6.83 -3.10 5.42
CA LEU A 18 6.94 -2.55 6.79
C LEU A 18 5.64 -2.72 7.59
N TYR A 19 4.50 -2.58 6.95
CA TYR A 19 3.20 -2.49 7.62
C TYR A 19 2.17 -3.48 7.07
N PHE A 20 2.58 -4.73 6.83
CA PHE A 20 1.70 -5.75 6.22
C PHE A 20 0.43 -6.04 7.02
N GLN A 21 0.53 -6.21 8.34
CA GLN A 21 -0.66 -6.41 9.18
C GLN A 21 -1.56 -5.15 9.17
N PRO A 22 -1.04 -3.92 9.39
CA PRO A 22 -1.84 -2.71 9.20
C PRO A 22 -2.46 -2.57 7.79
N PHE A 23 -1.76 -2.98 6.73
CA PHE A 23 -2.28 -3.01 5.36
C PHE A 23 -3.52 -3.88 5.25
N MET A 24 -3.44 -5.11 5.77
CA MET A 24 -4.55 -6.05 5.77
C MET A 24 -5.72 -5.51 6.60
N ALA A 25 -5.45 -5.00 7.80
CA ALA A 25 -6.48 -4.46 8.68
C ALA A 25 -7.20 -3.26 8.06
N PHE A 26 -6.49 -2.45 7.27
CA PHE A 26 -7.06 -1.25 6.67
C PHE A 26 -7.82 -1.52 5.38
N LEU A 27 -7.26 -2.32 4.48
CA LEU A 27 -7.80 -2.50 3.13
C LEU A 27 -8.62 -3.79 2.99
N PHE A 28 -8.32 -4.83 3.76
CA PHE A 28 -8.94 -6.15 3.65
C PHE A 28 -9.31 -6.72 5.03
N PRO A 29 -10.11 -5.99 5.85
CA PRO A 29 -10.38 -6.35 7.24
C PRO A 29 -10.97 -7.76 7.38
N GLU A 30 -11.89 -8.16 6.51
CA GLU A 30 -12.49 -9.51 6.53
C GLU A 30 -11.43 -10.62 6.34
N ILE A 31 -10.36 -10.37 5.58
CA ILE A 31 -9.28 -11.34 5.41
C ILE A 31 -8.31 -11.28 6.59
N GLU A 32 -8.03 -10.08 7.08
CA GLU A 32 -7.15 -9.85 8.25
C GLU A 32 -7.61 -10.65 9.47
N GLU A 33 -8.90 -10.64 9.77
CA GLU A 33 -9.50 -11.35 10.91
C GLU A 33 -9.32 -12.88 10.84
N ASN A 34 -9.06 -13.42 9.64
CA ASN A 34 -8.88 -14.84 9.40
C ASN A 34 -7.39 -15.28 9.39
N ILE A 35 -6.46 -14.34 9.58
CA ILE A 35 -5.02 -14.60 9.65
C ILE A 35 -4.59 -14.80 11.10
N ASP A 36 -3.86 -15.89 11.36
CA ASP A 36 -3.19 -16.18 12.62
C ASP A 36 -1.88 -15.40 12.70
N TRP A 37 -1.96 -14.17 13.23
CA TRP A 37 -0.83 -13.25 13.37
C TRP A 37 0.20 -13.71 14.40
N ASP A 38 -0.17 -14.57 15.36
CA ASP A 38 0.75 -15.12 16.37
C ASP A 38 1.79 -16.05 15.74
N LYS A 39 1.42 -16.73 14.63
CA LYS A 39 2.37 -17.50 13.81
C LYS A 39 3.22 -16.64 12.88
N GLY A 40 2.88 -15.37 12.71
CA GLY A 40 3.55 -14.43 11.83
C GLY A 40 3.21 -14.64 10.36
N TYR A 41 4.08 -14.15 9.48
CA TYR A 41 3.96 -14.25 8.02
C TYR A 41 5.35 -14.25 7.38
N GLU A 42 5.44 -14.74 6.14
CA GLU A 42 6.69 -14.87 5.39
C GLU A 42 6.54 -14.26 3.99
N PHE A 43 7.41 -13.32 3.62
CA PHE A 43 7.46 -12.79 2.26
C PHE A 43 8.24 -13.73 1.34
N LEU A 44 7.60 -14.15 0.25
CA LEU A 44 8.11 -15.07 -0.76
C LEU A 44 8.51 -14.31 -2.04
N ASP A 45 9.29 -13.23 -1.88
CA ASP A 45 9.65 -12.33 -2.99
C ASP A 45 10.46 -13.04 -4.09
N LYS A 46 11.38 -13.93 -3.71
CA LYS A 46 12.25 -14.67 -4.66
C LYS A 46 11.45 -15.70 -5.45
N GLU A 47 10.58 -16.40 -4.76
CA GLU A 47 9.63 -17.36 -5.30
C GLU A 47 8.70 -16.70 -6.32
N PHE A 48 8.20 -15.51 -5.99
CA PHE A 48 7.36 -14.72 -6.87
C PHE A 48 8.11 -14.26 -8.11
N GLN A 49 9.33 -13.75 -7.96
CA GLN A 49 10.16 -13.34 -9.09
C GLN A 49 10.41 -14.50 -10.07
N GLN A 50 10.58 -15.74 -9.58
CA GLN A 50 10.69 -16.92 -10.44
C GLN A 50 9.40 -17.18 -11.24
N ILE A 51 8.23 -16.97 -10.62
CA ILE A 51 6.92 -17.15 -11.28
C ILE A 51 6.65 -16.03 -12.31
N ALA A 52 7.09 -14.81 -12.00
CA ALA A 52 6.92 -13.64 -12.85
C ALA A 52 7.83 -13.67 -14.10
N ARG A 53 9.05 -14.23 -14.00
CA ARG A 53 10.03 -14.29 -15.09
C ARG A 53 9.60 -15.08 -16.32
N ASP A 54 8.62 -15.99 -16.19
CA ASP A 54 8.09 -16.78 -17.30
C ASP A 54 6.93 -16.08 -18.04
N GLY A 55 6.67 -14.79 -17.79
CA GLY A 55 5.68 -13.98 -18.49
C GLY A 55 6.25 -12.62 -18.89
N GLU A 56 5.97 -12.16 -20.10
CA GLU A 56 6.40 -10.86 -20.66
C GLU A 56 5.69 -9.64 -20.02
N ILE A 57 5.45 -9.65 -18.70
CA ILE A 57 4.67 -8.59 -18.04
C ILE A 57 5.54 -7.79 -17.08
N SER A 58 5.62 -6.48 -17.34
CA SER A 58 6.54 -5.54 -16.74
C SER A 58 6.39 -5.41 -15.22
N THR A 59 7.50 -5.53 -14.49
CA THR A 59 7.66 -5.53 -13.03
C THR A 59 7.39 -4.19 -12.30
N ARG A 60 6.64 -3.27 -12.90
CA ARG A 60 6.61 -1.86 -12.45
C ARG A 60 5.62 -1.56 -11.32
N GLU A 61 4.65 -2.43 -11.05
CA GLU A 61 3.64 -2.22 -10.01
C GLU A 61 3.86 -3.16 -8.80
N ALA A 62 3.21 -2.87 -7.66
CA ALA A 62 3.67 -3.27 -6.32
C ALA A 62 3.42 -4.74 -5.90
N ASP A 63 3.83 -5.70 -6.70
CA ASP A 63 3.51 -7.10 -6.44
C ASP A 63 4.27 -7.67 -5.23
N LYS A 64 3.53 -8.34 -4.34
CA LYS A 64 4.05 -9.10 -3.21
C LYS A 64 3.46 -10.49 -3.19
N LEU A 65 4.18 -11.39 -2.53
CA LEU A 65 3.75 -12.76 -2.32
C LEU A 65 3.98 -13.07 -0.85
N VAL A 66 2.92 -13.37 -0.12
CA VAL A 66 3.00 -13.55 1.33
C VAL A 66 2.44 -14.91 1.71
N LYS A 67 3.11 -15.59 2.62
CA LYS A 67 2.62 -16.81 3.25
C LYS A 67 2.15 -16.45 4.65
N VAL A 68 0.93 -16.87 4.96
CA VAL A 68 0.28 -16.63 6.26
C VAL A 68 -0.31 -17.93 6.76
N TRP A 69 -0.84 -17.94 7.98
CA TRP A 69 -1.55 -19.06 8.56
C TRP A 69 -2.99 -18.66 8.83
N ARG A 70 -3.93 -19.59 8.66
CA ARG A 70 -5.32 -19.35 9.05
C ARG A 70 -5.52 -19.69 10.52
N THR A 71 -6.45 -18.99 11.14
CA THR A 71 -6.89 -19.25 12.51
C THR A 71 -7.50 -20.65 12.69
N ASP A 72 -7.98 -21.27 11.62
CA ASP A 72 -8.49 -22.66 11.61
C ASP A 72 -7.39 -23.74 11.55
N GLY A 73 -6.12 -23.34 11.59
CA GLY A 73 -4.97 -24.25 11.62
C GLY A 73 -4.57 -24.82 10.25
N GLN A 74 -5.28 -24.50 9.16
CA GLN A 74 -4.85 -24.87 7.82
C GLN A 74 -3.72 -23.95 7.34
N GLU A 75 -2.66 -24.55 6.78
CA GLU A 75 -1.63 -23.82 6.04
C GLU A 75 -2.21 -23.29 4.73
N THR A 76 -2.80 -22.10 4.77
CA THR A 76 -3.29 -21.40 3.57
C THR A 76 -2.32 -20.33 3.14
N TRP A 77 -1.86 -20.45 1.90
CA TRP A 77 -0.92 -19.50 1.32
C TRP A 77 -1.73 -18.33 0.76
N VAL A 78 -1.94 -17.28 1.55
CA VAL A 78 -2.62 -16.07 1.08
C VAL A 78 -1.63 -15.22 0.31
N LEU A 79 -1.53 -15.50 -0.98
CA LEU A 79 -0.54 -14.92 -1.86
C LEU A 79 -1.05 -13.57 -2.37
N ILE A 80 -0.86 -12.57 -1.52
CA ILE A 80 -1.37 -11.20 -1.67
C ILE A 80 -0.62 -10.47 -2.77
N HIS A 81 -1.04 -10.70 -4.00
CA HIS A 81 -0.74 -9.81 -5.11
C HIS A 81 -1.35 -8.44 -4.80
N VAL A 82 -0.55 -7.37 -4.76
CA VAL A 82 -1.04 -6.00 -4.52
C VAL A 82 -0.68 -5.16 -5.71
N GLU A 83 -1.54 -5.17 -6.72
CA GLU A 83 -1.26 -4.37 -7.89
C GLU A 83 -1.78 -2.95 -7.70
N VAL A 84 -0.87 -2.06 -7.33
CA VAL A 84 -1.10 -0.61 -7.22
C VAL A 84 -1.02 0.00 -8.60
N GLN A 85 -2.13 -0.10 -9.31
CA GLN A 85 -2.21 0.38 -10.68
C GLN A 85 -2.68 1.82 -10.73
N SER A 86 -1.87 2.70 -11.35
CA SER A 86 -2.17 4.14 -11.48
C SER A 86 -2.76 4.52 -12.84
N GLN A 87 -2.92 3.55 -13.76
CA GLN A 87 -3.42 3.73 -15.12
C GLN A 87 -4.29 2.55 -15.56
N TYR A 88 -5.27 2.78 -16.43
CA TYR A 88 -6.12 1.69 -16.94
C TYR A 88 -5.29 0.64 -17.69
N GLU A 89 -5.48 -0.64 -17.36
CA GLU A 89 -4.94 -1.77 -18.13
C GLU A 89 -6.02 -2.81 -18.45
N SER A 90 -6.13 -3.16 -19.74
CA SER A 90 -7.16 -4.09 -20.22
C SER A 90 -6.92 -5.55 -19.84
N VAL A 91 -5.67 -5.93 -19.57
CA VAL A 91 -5.27 -7.31 -19.24
C VAL A 91 -5.07 -7.54 -17.73
N PHE A 92 -5.43 -6.56 -16.89
CA PHE A 92 -5.22 -6.62 -15.44
C PHE A 92 -5.83 -7.87 -14.78
N ALA A 93 -7.11 -8.12 -15.04
CA ALA A 93 -7.80 -9.27 -14.46
C ALA A 93 -7.23 -10.60 -14.97
N GLU A 94 -6.79 -10.64 -16.24
CA GLU A 94 -6.12 -11.80 -16.83
C GLU A 94 -4.77 -12.07 -16.18
N ARG A 95 -3.96 -11.03 -15.92
CA ARG A 95 -2.69 -11.17 -15.18
C ARG A 95 -2.91 -11.72 -13.78
N ILE A 96 -3.91 -11.21 -13.05
CA ILE A 96 -4.27 -11.74 -11.72
C ILE A 96 -4.61 -13.23 -11.82
N TYR A 97 -5.36 -13.65 -12.84
CA TYR A 97 -5.67 -15.06 -13.08
C TYR A 97 -4.42 -15.88 -13.40
N VAL A 98 -3.55 -15.42 -14.29
CA VAL A 98 -2.31 -16.10 -14.66
C VAL A 98 -1.40 -16.30 -13.44
N TYR A 99 -1.24 -15.27 -12.60
CA TYR A 99 -0.46 -15.40 -11.36
C TYR A 99 -1.11 -16.36 -10.38
N ASN A 100 -2.40 -16.23 -10.12
CA ASN A 100 -3.13 -17.14 -9.23
C ASN A 100 -2.91 -18.60 -9.63
N TYR A 101 -3.08 -18.90 -10.92
CA TYR A 101 -2.88 -20.24 -11.47
C TYR A 101 -1.43 -20.72 -11.35
N ARG A 102 -0.44 -19.93 -11.79
CA ARG A 102 0.98 -20.32 -11.76
C ARG A 102 1.47 -20.60 -10.34
N ILE A 103 1.03 -19.78 -9.41
CA ILE A 103 1.31 -19.93 -7.99
C ILE A 103 0.69 -21.24 -7.46
N PHE A 104 -0.59 -21.47 -7.74
CA PHE A 104 -1.27 -22.71 -7.38
C PHE A 104 -0.57 -23.94 -7.98
N ASP A 105 -0.17 -23.86 -9.26
CA ASP A 105 0.47 -24.97 -9.97
C ASP A 105 1.83 -25.33 -9.34
N LYS A 106 2.63 -24.33 -8.97
CA LYS A 106 3.96 -24.51 -8.35
C LYS A 106 3.87 -25.05 -6.93
N TYR A 107 2.95 -24.53 -6.11
CA TYR A 107 2.93 -24.85 -4.66
C TYR A 107 1.84 -25.84 -4.26
N ARG A 108 0.82 -26.05 -5.09
CA ARG A 108 -0.37 -26.88 -4.80
C ARG A 108 -1.08 -26.47 -3.50
N ARG A 109 -1.16 -25.16 -3.27
CA ARG A 109 -1.84 -24.54 -2.11
C ARG A 109 -2.88 -23.54 -2.59
N GLN A 110 -3.94 -23.36 -1.82
CA GLN A 110 -4.97 -22.35 -2.10
C GLN A 110 -4.34 -20.96 -2.10
N VAL A 111 -4.76 -20.12 -3.05
CA VAL A 111 -4.22 -18.78 -3.31
C VAL A 111 -5.36 -17.77 -3.28
N VAL A 112 -5.20 -16.71 -2.50
CA VAL A 112 -6.10 -15.54 -2.55
C VAL A 112 -5.37 -14.40 -3.24
N SER A 113 -5.85 -13.99 -4.40
CA SER A 113 -5.37 -12.79 -5.09
C SER A 113 -6.13 -11.57 -4.62
N LEU A 114 -5.44 -10.47 -4.32
CA LEU A 114 -6.04 -9.18 -3.95
C LEU A 114 -5.72 -8.12 -5.02
N ALA A 115 -6.44 -7.00 -5.00
CA ALA A 115 -6.17 -5.88 -5.89
C ALA A 115 -6.36 -4.56 -5.15
N VAL A 116 -5.43 -3.61 -5.32
CA VAL A 116 -5.51 -2.26 -4.75
C VAL A 116 -5.43 -1.25 -5.87
N LEU A 117 -6.59 -0.84 -6.36
CA LEU A 117 -6.72 0.07 -7.50
C LEU A 117 -6.45 1.50 -7.04
N ALA A 118 -5.35 2.06 -7.53
CA ALA A 118 -4.80 3.34 -7.10
C ALA A 118 -4.80 4.38 -8.22
N ASP A 119 -5.58 4.17 -9.28
CA ASP A 119 -5.76 5.05 -10.43
C ASP A 119 -6.85 6.11 -10.19
N GLU A 120 -6.96 7.04 -11.13
CA GLU A 120 -7.88 8.19 -11.06
C GLU A 120 -9.28 7.90 -11.64
N SER A 121 -9.50 6.73 -12.26
CA SER A 121 -10.79 6.38 -12.87
C SER A 121 -11.76 5.80 -11.86
N LYS A 122 -12.89 6.47 -11.62
CA LYS A 122 -13.92 5.97 -10.69
C LYS A 122 -14.62 4.68 -11.17
N SER A 123 -14.70 4.47 -12.47
CA SER A 123 -15.46 3.38 -13.09
C SER A 123 -14.64 2.10 -13.31
N TRP A 124 -13.32 2.21 -13.40
CA TRP A 124 -12.46 1.03 -13.60
C TRP A 124 -12.28 0.28 -12.28
N ARG A 125 -12.91 -0.90 -12.21
CA ARG A 125 -13.01 -1.75 -11.01
C ARG A 125 -12.99 -3.25 -11.37
N PRO A 126 -11.92 -3.76 -12.00
CA PRO A 126 -11.82 -5.19 -12.27
C PRO A 126 -11.83 -5.99 -10.96
N ASN A 127 -12.68 -7.03 -10.90
CA ASN A 127 -12.77 -7.96 -9.76
C ASN A 127 -12.96 -9.42 -10.16
N LYS A 128 -12.93 -9.68 -11.47
CA LYS A 128 -13.06 -11.02 -12.00
C LYS A 128 -12.37 -11.16 -13.35
N TYR A 129 -11.90 -12.37 -13.61
CA TYR A 129 -11.54 -12.84 -14.93
C TYR A 129 -12.37 -14.08 -15.24
N SER A 130 -12.87 -14.19 -16.47
CA SER A 130 -13.64 -15.36 -16.88
C SER A 130 -13.62 -15.54 -18.38
N TYR A 131 -13.65 -16.79 -18.82
CA TYR A 131 -13.97 -17.15 -20.20
C TYR A 131 -14.84 -18.40 -20.23
N THR A 132 -15.55 -18.57 -21.34
CA THR A 132 -16.34 -19.79 -21.60
C THR A 132 -16.10 -20.24 -23.03
N ILE A 133 -15.79 -21.53 -23.22
CA ILE A 133 -15.63 -22.13 -24.54
C ILE A 133 -16.20 -23.54 -24.56
N TRP A 134 -17.12 -23.82 -25.49
CA TRP A 134 -17.75 -25.14 -25.70
C TRP A 134 -18.25 -25.84 -24.42
N GLY A 135 -18.77 -25.08 -23.45
CA GLY A 135 -19.27 -25.60 -22.18
C GLY A 135 -18.24 -25.71 -21.05
N CYS A 136 -16.99 -25.32 -21.29
CA CYS A 136 -15.95 -25.15 -20.27
C CYS A 136 -15.95 -23.71 -19.78
N GLU A 137 -16.02 -23.49 -18.46
CA GLU A 137 -15.95 -22.17 -17.83
C GLU A 137 -14.72 -22.08 -16.92
N VAL A 138 -14.02 -20.95 -17.03
CA VAL A 138 -13.07 -20.49 -16.02
C VAL A 138 -13.63 -19.21 -15.40
N LEU A 139 -13.59 -19.14 -14.08
CA LEU A 139 -13.98 -17.96 -13.32
C LEU A 139 -13.05 -17.80 -12.12
N LEU A 140 -12.34 -16.68 -12.08
CA LEU A 140 -11.67 -16.21 -10.88
C LEU A 140 -12.35 -14.92 -10.43
N ARG A 141 -12.80 -14.87 -9.18
CA ARG A 141 -13.23 -13.65 -8.50
C ARG A 141 -12.22 -13.31 -7.42
N PHE A 142 -11.88 -12.05 -7.30
CA PHE A 142 -10.90 -11.58 -6.33
C PHE A 142 -11.39 -10.32 -5.63
N PRO A 143 -11.12 -10.16 -4.31
CA PRO A 143 -11.36 -8.92 -3.61
C PRO A 143 -10.53 -7.78 -4.21
N MET A 144 -11.17 -6.62 -4.39
CA MET A 144 -10.49 -5.39 -4.82
C MET A 144 -10.86 -4.22 -3.94
N VAL A 145 -9.90 -3.33 -3.74
CA VAL A 145 -10.05 -2.08 -3.02
C VAL A 145 -9.75 -0.94 -3.97
N LYS A 146 -10.60 0.09 -3.99
CA LYS A 146 -10.36 1.31 -4.76
C LYS A 146 -9.97 2.43 -3.82
N LEU A 147 -8.77 2.99 -3.99
CA LEU A 147 -8.30 4.07 -3.10
C LEU A 147 -9.17 5.34 -3.17
N LEU A 148 -9.84 5.57 -4.30
CA LEU A 148 -10.77 6.69 -4.45
C LEU A 148 -11.99 6.61 -3.53
N ASP A 149 -12.33 5.43 -3.00
CA ASP A 149 -13.50 5.23 -2.13
C ASP A 149 -13.27 5.71 -0.70
N TYR A 150 -12.00 5.87 -0.30
CA TYR A 150 -11.65 6.39 1.02
C TYR A 150 -11.81 7.90 1.01
N SER A 151 -12.70 8.43 1.84
CA SER A 151 -12.83 9.88 2.00
C SER A 151 -11.64 10.46 2.78
N SER A 152 -11.41 11.77 2.66
CA SER A 152 -10.33 12.42 3.43
C SER A 152 -10.56 12.27 4.94
N GLU A 153 -11.82 12.34 5.39
CA GLU A 153 -12.22 12.21 6.79
C GLU A 153 -11.87 10.82 7.35
N VAL A 154 -12.17 9.75 6.60
CA VAL A 154 -11.83 8.37 7.00
C VAL A 154 -10.31 8.21 7.15
N LEU A 155 -9.56 8.73 6.17
CA LEU A 155 -8.10 8.67 6.19
C LEU A 155 -7.50 9.52 7.31
N GLU A 156 -8.18 10.60 7.69
CA GLU A 156 -7.77 11.54 8.73
C GLU A 156 -7.98 10.99 10.14
N GLN A 157 -9.08 10.27 10.36
CA GLN A 157 -9.46 9.72 11.67
C GLN A 157 -8.80 8.37 11.98
N SER A 158 -8.31 7.66 10.95
CA SER A 158 -7.67 6.36 11.15
C SER A 158 -6.26 6.51 11.70
N ASN A 159 -6.00 5.83 12.82
CA ASN A 159 -4.65 5.68 13.37
C ASN A 159 -3.85 4.58 12.64
N ASN A 160 -4.42 3.89 11.66
CA ASN A 160 -3.69 2.89 10.90
C ASN A 160 -2.60 3.56 10.02
N PRO A 161 -1.32 3.14 10.09
CA PRO A 161 -0.24 3.65 9.24
C PRO A 161 -0.57 3.66 7.73
N PHE A 162 -1.33 2.68 7.25
CA PHE A 162 -1.73 2.60 5.84
C PHE A 162 -2.75 3.67 5.44
N ALA A 163 -3.53 4.22 6.36
CA ALA A 163 -4.39 5.38 6.07
C ALA A 163 -3.55 6.60 5.68
N VAL A 164 -2.37 6.78 6.28
CA VAL A 164 -1.44 7.85 5.92
C VAL A 164 -0.89 7.64 4.50
N ILE A 165 -0.49 6.40 4.18
CA ILE A 165 0.04 6.04 2.86
C ILE A 165 -1.03 6.29 1.78
N VAL A 166 -2.27 5.87 2.02
CA VAL A 166 -3.40 6.12 1.10
C VAL A 166 -3.69 7.62 0.98
N ALA A 167 -3.67 8.37 2.09
CA ALA A 167 -3.84 9.83 2.05
C ALA A 167 -2.75 10.51 1.22
N ALA A 168 -1.49 10.12 1.41
CA ALA A 168 -0.36 10.66 0.65
C ALA A 168 -0.48 10.34 -0.85
N HIS A 169 -0.89 9.12 -1.21
CA HIS A 169 -1.13 8.74 -2.60
C HIS A 169 -2.24 9.58 -3.23
N ARG A 170 -3.40 9.71 -2.58
CA ARG A 170 -4.53 10.52 -3.08
C ARG A 170 -4.16 12.00 -3.22
N ALA A 171 -3.40 12.53 -2.25
CA ALA A 171 -2.87 13.89 -2.30
C ALA A 171 -1.97 14.12 -3.52
N ASN A 172 -1.07 13.16 -3.82
CA ASN A 172 -0.19 13.26 -4.97
C ASN A 172 -0.98 13.29 -6.29
N GLN A 173 -2.06 12.49 -6.40
CA GLN A 173 -2.95 12.50 -7.57
C GLN A 173 -3.66 13.83 -7.76
N GLN A 174 -4.17 14.42 -6.68
CA GLN A 174 -4.91 15.69 -6.71
C GLN A 174 -4.03 16.89 -7.04
N THR A 175 -2.74 16.84 -6.69
CA THR A 175 -1.81 17.98 -6.78
C THR A 175 -0.83 17.88 -7.95
N LYS A 176 -1.15 17.08 -8.98
CA LYS A 176 -0.25 16.88 -10.14
C LYS A 176 0.16 18.18 -10.83
N GLN A 177 -0.69 19.20 -10.81
CA GLN A 177 -0.49 20.46 -11.54
C GLN A 177 -0.18 21.69 -10.65
N ASP A 178 -0.25 21.55 -9.32
CA ASP A 178 -0.03 22.68 -8.39
C ASP A 178 1.03 22.32 -7.33
N LEU A 179 2.23 22.88 -7.50
CA LEU A 179 3.37 22.66 -6.60
C LEU A 179 3.14 23.26 -5.21
N GLN A 180 2.43 24.38 -5.11
CA GLN A 180 2.13 25.02 -3.82
C GLN A 180 1.12 24.18 -3.05
N GLN A 181 0.07 23.71 -3.71
CA GLN A 181 -0.90 22.79 -3.11
C GLN A 181 -0.21 21.47 -2.69
N ARG A 182 0.71 20.94 -3.51
CA ARG A 182 1.49 19.74 -3.16
C ARG A 182 2.32 19.95 -1.90
N TYR A 183 3.01 21.08 -1.77
CA TYR A 183 3.78 21.44 -0.58
C TYR A 183 2.88 21.49 0.67
N GLN A 184 1.74 22.18 0.57
CA GLN A 184 0.81 22.31 1.70
C GLN A 184 0.24 20.97 2.15
N ILE A 185 -0.16 20.10 1.22
CA ILE A 185 -0.70 18.79 1.61
C ILE A 185 0.40 17.89 2.19
N LYS A 186 1.61 17.90 1.64
CA LYS A 186 2.75 17.14 2.19
C LYS A 186 3.01 17.55 3.65
N LEU A 187 2.99 18.85 3.92
CA LEU A 187 3.14 19.41 5.25
C LEU A 187 1.99 19.02 6.19
N GLN A 188 0.74 19.07 5.73
CA GLN A 188 -0.42 18.63 6.51
C GLN A 188 -0.36 17.14 6.85
N VAL A 189 0.00 16.29 5.89
CA VAL A 189 0.17 14.84 6.11
C VAL A 189 1.29 14.59 7.12
N ALA A 190 2.44 15.26 6.97
CA ALA A 190 3.56 15.11 7.88
C ALA A 190 3.26 15.63 9.31
N LYS A 191 2.63 16.80 9.46
CA LYS A 191 2.21 17.33 10.77
C LYS A 191 1.24 16.38 11.48
N ARG A 192 0.32 15.75 10.74
CA ARG A 192 -0.66 14.81 11.29
C ARG A 192 -0.06 13.51 11.81
N LEU A 193 1.09 13.06 11.30
CA LEU A 193 1.81 11.92 11.87
C LEU A 193 2.08 12.10 13.37
N TYR A 194 2.49 13.30 13.76
CA TYR A 194 2.82 13.61 15.15
C TYR A 194 1.59 13.70 16.06
N GLN A 195 0.40 13.88 15.49
CA GLN A 195 -0.86 14.00 16.23
C GLN A 195 -1.52 12.64 16.51
N ARG A 196 -1.06 11.56 15.86
CA ARG A 196 -1.68 10.22 15.89
C ARG A 196 -1.08 9.25 16.90
N GLY A 197 -0.15 9.71 17.73
CA GLY A 197 0.44 8.89 18.80
C GLY A 197 1.37 7.76 18.31
N TYR A 198 1.88 7.86 17.08
CA TYR A 198 2.85 6.90 16.55
C TYR A 198 4.17 6.89 17.35
N GLY A 199 4.82 5.73 17.40
CA GLY A 199 6.18 5.62 17.92
C GLY A 199 7.16 6.40 17.06
N ARG A 200 8.29 6.83 17.65
CA ARG A 200 9.32 7.61 16.93
C ARG A 200 9.80 6.92 15.65
N GLN A 201 9.97 5.59 15.68
CA GLN A 201 10.43 4.83 14.52
C GLN A 201 9.38 4.85 13.39
N ASP A 202 8.10 4.63 13.71
CA ASP A 202 7.02 4.64 12.72
C ASP A 202 6.85 6.02 12.08
N ILE A 203 7.00 7.10 12.87
CA ILE A 203 6.96 8.46 12.35
C ILE A 203 8.06 8.67 11.30
N LEU A 204 9.30 8.23 11.59
CA LEU A 204 10.42 8.38 10.67
C LEU A 204 10.21 7.58 9.38
N GLU A 205 9.74 6.34 9.49
CA GLU A 205 9.47 5.50 8.32
C GLU A 205 8.30 6.01 7.49
N LEU A 206 7.18 6.40 8.12
CA LEU A 206 6.04 6.98 7.42
C LEU A 206 6.41 8.30 6.75
N PHE A 207 7.17 9.16 7.42
CA PHE A 207 7.64 10.41 6.83
C PHE A 207 8.49 10.15 5.59
N ARG A 208 9.41 9.19 5.65
CA ARG A 208 10.24 8.80 4.50
C ARG A 208 9.39 8.26 3.34
N LEU A 209 8.39 7.42 3.63
CA LEU A 209 7.47 6.91 2.61
C LEU A 209 6.62 8.02 1.98
N ILE A 210 6.13 8.97 2.79
CA ILE A 210 5.40 10.15 2.29
C ILE A 210 6.29 11.03 1.42
N ASP A 211 7.54 11.24 1.83
CA ASP A 211 8.51 12.04 1.09
C ASP A 211 8.78 11.43 -0.30
N TRP A 212 8.84 10.10 -0.36
CA TRP A 212 9.00 9.37 -1.60
C TRP A 212 7.74 9.39 -2.48
N LEU A 213 6.55 9.21 -1.88
CA LEU A 213 5.26 9.28 -2.58
C LEU A 213 4.93 10.66 -3.14
N ILE A 214 5.30 11.72 -2.40
CA ILE A 214 5.03 13.12 -2.75
C ILE A 214 6.35 13.84 -3.01
N SER A 215 6.91 13.63 -4.20
CA SER A 215 8.14 14.29 -4.60
C SER A 215 7.92 15.79 -4.87
N LEU A 216 8.78 16.61 -4.26
CA LEU A 216 8.87 18.06 -4.48
C LEU A 216 10.21 18.39 -5.17
N PRO A 217 10.28 19.46 -5.99
CA PRO A 217 11.55 19.98 -6.48
C PRO A 217 12.47 20.44 -5.33
N ASP A 218 13.78 20.35 -5.52
CA ASP A 218 14.81 20.66 -4.50
C ASP A 218 14.63 22.03 -3.83
N SER A 219 14.16 23.03 -4.58
CA SER A 219 13.91 24.38 -4.08
C SER A 219 12.83 24.44 -2.99
N TRP A 220 11.83 23.56 -3.06
CA TRP A 220 10.74 23.46 -2.07
C TRP A 220 11.06 22.45 -0.95
N GLN A 221 11.92 21.48 -1.22
CA GLN A 221 12.32 20.44 -0.27
C GLN A 221 13.11 21.01 0.92
N THR A 222 13.95 22.03 0.68
CA THR A 222 14.70 22.73 1.75
C THR A 222 13.76 23.41 2.74
N GLY A 223 12.78 24.18 2.25
CA GLY A 223 11.78 24.84 3.09
C GLY A 223 10.91 23.86 3.88
N PHE A 224 10.52 22.75 3.24
CA PHE A 224 9.77 21.68 3.90
C PHE A 224 10.55 21.07 5.07
N THR A 225 11.84 20.79 4.88
CA THR A 225 12.71 20.19 5.90
C THR A 225 12.87 21.11 7.12
N GLU A 226 13.04 22.41 6.90
CA GLU A 226 13.13 23.40 7.98
C GLU A 226 11.82 23.50 8.78
N GLU A 227 10.66 23.49 8.10
CA GLU A 227 9.37 23.60 8.75
C GLU A 227 9.05 22.35 9.59
N ILE A 228 9.37 21.16 9.08
CA ILE A 228 9.24 19.91 9.84
C ILE A 228 10.18 19.88 11.03
N ARG A 229 11.41 20.37 10.91
CA ARG A 229 12.35 20.47 12.03
C ARG A 229 11.81 21.39 13.13
N ARG A 230 11.21 22.53 12.77
CA ARG A 230 10.54 23.41 13.74
C ARG A 230 9.36 22.72 14.43
N CYS A 231 8.56 21.94 13.71
CA CYS A 231 7.49 21.14 14.32
C CYS A 231 8.04 20.07 15.26
N LEU A 232 9.14 19.40 14.90
CA LEU A 232 9.83 18.41 15.73
C LEU A 232 10.33 19.01 17.04
N ASP A 233 11.00 20.16 16.98
CA ASP A 233 11.52 20.86 18.16
C ASP A 233 10.37 21.35 19.07
N ALA A 234 9.23 21.76 18.50
CA ALA A 234 8.06 22.19 19.25
C ALA A 234 7.36 21.04 20.00
N VAL A 235 7.28 19.84 19.41
CA VAL A 235 6.71 18.64 20.06
C VAL A 235 7.63 18.12 21.16
N ALA A 236 8.95 18.23 21.00
CA ALA A 236 9.94 17.77 21.98
C ALA A 236 10.07 18.66 23.23
N HIS A 237 9.55 19.90 23.21
CA HIS A 237 9.77 20.90 24.28
C HIS A 237 8.52 21.25 25.10
N GLY A 238 7.47 20.42 25.04
CA GLY A 238 6.34 20.45 25.96
C GLY A 238 5.13 21.23 25.45
N GLY A 239 4.11 20.49 25.03
CA GLY A 239 2.76 20.98 24.80
C GLY A 239 1.89 19.92 24.14
N ASN A 240 0.71 19.67 24.69
CA ASN A 240 -0.28 18.76 24.10
C ASN A 240 -0.62 19.26 22.67
N PRO A 241 -0.47 18.43 21.62
CA PRO A 241 -0.68 18.85 20.23
C PRO A 241 -2.11 19.31 19.92
N GLN A 242 -3.08 19.02 20.79
CA GLN A 242 -4.47 19.49 20.67
C GLN A 242 -4.64 21.00 20.88
N ASP A 243 -3.77 21.66 21.64
CA ASP A 243 -3.97 23.07 22.05
C ASP A 243 -3.48 24.10 21.01
N ARG A 244 -2.84 23.68 19.92
CA ARG A 244 -2.22 24.63 18.96
C ARG A 244 -2.62 24.45 17.50
N ALA A 245 -3.50 23.49 17.19
CA ALA A 245 -4.01 23.30 15.83
C ALA A 245 -5.07 24.35 15.39
N ALA A 246 -5.48 25.25 16.29
CA ALA A 246 -6.52 26.26 16.04
C ALA A 246 -5.97 27.69 15.86
N SER A 247 -4.66 27.89 15.64
CA SER A 247 -4.08 29.24 15.55
C SER A 247 -3.11 29.49 14.39
N LEU A 248 -3.06 28.62 13.38
CA LEU A 248 -2.33 28.83 12.12
C LEU A 248 -3.10 28.17 10.96
#